data_AF-A0A131XB12-F1
#
_entry.id   AF-A0A131XB12-F1
#
_cell.length_a   1.000
_cell.length_b   1.000
_cell.length_c   1.000
_cell.angle_alpha   90.00
_cell.angle_beta   90.00
_cell.angle_gamma   90.00
#
_symmetry.space_group_name_H-M   'P 1'
#
loop_
_entity.id
_entity.type
_entity.pdbx_description
1 polymer ?
#
loop_
_entity_poly.entity_id
_entity_poly.type
_entity_poly.pdbx_seq_one_letter_code
_entity_poly.pdbx_strand_id
1 'polypeptide(L)'
;MASLPLKQAFRSFSRSAVRLSAEADAHSHEAGERLWRNLSLFVAFPAIALCGLNVYLAELEHKKHFHRPEYKPYEYIHIRTKKFPWGDGNRALFFNPKKNWVPGGYVE
;
A
#
# COMPACT_ATOMS: atom_id res chain seq x y z
N MET A 1 40.62 7.41 10.52
CA MET A 1 39.26 7.12 11.03
C MET A 1 38.37 6.84 9.83
N ALA A 2 37.94 5.58 9.67
CA ALA A 2 37.37 5.04 8.43
C ALA A 2 35.86 5.33 8.30
N SER A 3 35.43 5.99 7.22
CA SER A 3 34.03 6.29 6.95
C SER A 3 33.64 6.11 5.48
N LEU A 4 33.96 4.96 4.87
CA LEU A 4 33.63 4.70 3.45
C LEU A 4 33.10 3.30 3.04
N PRO A 5 32.70 2.33 3.88
CA PRO A 5 32.25 1.03 3.35
C PRO A 5 30.75 0.91 3.04
N LEU A 6 29.88 1.87 3.40
CA LEU A 6 28.43 1.67 3.21
C LEU A 6 27.92 2.11 1.83
N LYS A 7 28.43 3.23 1.31
CA LYS A 7 27.97 3.79 0.01
C LYS A 7 28.44 2.96 -1.19
N GLN A 8 29.56 2.26 -1.06
CA GLN A 8 30.11 1.39 -2.11
C GLN A 8 29.35 0.06 -2.22
N ALA A 9 28.96 -0.53 -1.08
CA ALA A 9 28.18 -1.77 -1.05
C ALA A 9 26.80 -1.59 -1.71
N PHE A 10 26.12 -0.48 -1.44
CA PHE A 10 24.80 -0.19 -2.02
C PHE A 10 24.86 0.04 -3.54
N ARG A 11 25.94 0.68 -4.04
CA ARG A 11 26.17 0.88 -5.48
C ARG A 11 26.52 -0.42 -6.22
N SER A 12 27.13 -1.39 -5.54
CA SER A 12 27.47 -2.70 -6.11
C SER A 12 26.20 -3.55 -6.31
N PHE A 13 25.31 -3.58 -5.31
CA PHE A 13 24.03 -4.31 -5.36
C PHE A 13 23.10 -3.79 -6.48
N SER A 14 23.07 -2.47 -6.70
CA SER A 14 22.22 -1.86 -7.73
C SER A 14 22.63 -2.21 -9.17
N ARG A 15 23.90 -2.56 -9.42
CA ARG A 15 24.41 -2.88 -10.77
C ARG A 15 24.58 -4.39 -11.00
N SER A 16 24.56 -5.23 -9.97
CA SER A 16 24.72 -6.69 -10.12
C SER A 16 23.50 -7.33 -10.78
N ALA A 17 22.28 -6.93 -10.40
CA ALA A 17 21.05 -7.44 -11.01
C ALA A 17 20.96 -7.15 -12.52
N VAL A 18 21.39 -5.96 -12.96
CA VAL A 18 21.40 -5.55 -14.38
C VAL A 18 22.50 -6.26 -15.17
N ARG A 19 23.64 -6.59 -14.54
CA ARG A 19 24.73 -7.32 -15.17
C ARG A 19 24.40 -8.80 -15.35
N LEU A 20 23.81 -9.44 -14.35
CA LEU A 20 23.34 -10.83 -14.41
C LEU A 20 22.23 -11.05 -15.44
N SER A 21 21.42 -10.03 -15.75
CA SER A 21 20.39 -10.11 -16.79
C SER A 21 20.91 -9.90 -18.22
N ALA A 22 22.15 -9.40 -18.39
CA ALA A 22 22.70 -9.05 -19.71
C ALA A 22 23.46 -10.20 -20.40
N GLU A 23 23.89 -11.23 -19.66
CA GLU A 23 24.44 -12.48 -20.22
C GLU A 23 23.29 -13.47 -20.45
N ALA A 24 22.58 -13.33 -21.56
CA ALA A 24 21.48 -14.21 -21.95
C ALA A 24 22.01 -15.42 -22.75
N ASP A 25 22.32 -16.50 -22.05
CA ASP A 25 22.61 -17.83 -22.62
C ASP A 25 21.66 -18.86 -21.98
N ALA A 26 21.47 -20.05 -22.55
CA ALA A 26 20.49 -21.02 -22.03
C ALA A 26 20.70 -21.38 -20.53
N HIS A 27 21.93 -21.27 -20.02
CA HIS A 27 22.27 -21.45 -18.60
C HIS A 27 21.92 -20.24 -17.70
N SER A 28 21.71 -19.05 -18.26
CA SER A 28 21.35 -17.86 -17.50
C SER A 28 19.86 -17.76 -17.16
N HIS A 29 19.00 -18.45 -17.92
CA HIS A 29 17.59 -18.56 -17.59
C HIS A 29 17.35 -19.33 -16.28
N GLU A 30 18.03 -20.46 -16.08
CA GLU A 30 17.92 -21.24 -14.85
C GLU A 30 18.53 -20.50 -13.65
N ALA A 31 19.68 -19.85 -13.83
CA ALA A 31 20.30 -19.03 -12.81
C ALA A 31 19.44 -17.81 -12.44
N GLY A 32 18.82 -17.17 -13.43
CA GLY A 32 17.88 -16.07 -13.23
C GLY A 32 16.62 -16.50 -12.50
N GLU A 33 16.01 -17.63 -12.87
CA GLU A 33 14.83 -18.18 -12.21
C GLU A 33 15.11 -18.45 -10.72
N ARG A 34 16.24 -19.12 -10.42
CA ARG A 34 16.67 -19.39 -9.04
C ARG A 34 16.90 -18.10 -8.25
N LEU A 35 17.53 -17.09 -8.87
CA LEU A 35 17.75 -15.78 -8.24
C LEU A 35 16.41 -15.11 -7.88
N TRP A 36 15.48 -15.00 -8.83
CA TRP A 36 14.19 -14.34 -8.62
C TRP A 36 13.30 -15.10 -7.63
N ARG A 37 13.32 -16.43 -7.67
CA ARG A 37 12.63 -17.28 -6.69
C ARG A 37 13.17 -17.03 -5.28
N ASN A 38 14.50 -17.01 -5.11
CA ASN A 38 15.12 -16.77 -3.81
C ASN A 38 14.87 -15.33 -3.32
N LEU A 39 14.98 -14.32 -4.18
CA LEU A 39 14.66 -12.95 -3.81
C LEU A 39 13.20 -12.80 -3.39
N SER A 40 12.27 -13.45 -4.10
CA SER A 40 10.86 -13.41 -3.74
C SER A 40 10.63 -14.05 -2.36
N LEU A 41 11.16 -15.26 -2.14
CA LEU A 41 10.98 -16.05 -0.91
C LEU A 41 11.67 -15.45 0.30
N PHE A 42 12.90 -14.97 0.16
CA PHE A 42 13.74 -14.56 1.28
C PHE A 42 13.84 -13.05 1.48
N VAL A 43 13.38 -12.25 0.51
CA VAL A 43 13.38 -10.78 0.63
C VAL A 43 11.96 -10.23 0.56
N ALA A 44 11.22 -10.53 -0.51
CA ALA A 44 9.90 -9.92 -0.71
C ALA A 44 8.88 -10.39 0.34
N PHE A 45 8.75 -11.69 0.60
CA PHE A 45 7.81 -12.19 1.61
C PHE A 45 8.11 -11.68 3.03
N PRO A 46 9.37 -11.70 3.53
CA PRO A 46 9.70 -11.09 4.81
C PRO A 46 9.43 -9.59 4.86
N ALA A 47 9.73 -8.85 3.80
CA ALA A 47 9.43 -7.42 3.72
C ALA A 47 7.92 -7.15 3.78
N ILE A 48 7.12 -7.92 3.05
CA ILE A 48 5.65 -7.84 3.09
C ILE A 48 5.12 -8.17 4.48
N ALA A 49 5.68 -9.19 5.15
CA ALA A 49 5.29 -9.55 6.51
C ALA A 49 5.59 -8.42 7.50
N LEU A 50 6.76 -7.77 7.41
CA LEU A 50 7.11 -6.64 8.26
C LEU A 50 6.21 -5.42 8.01
N CYS A 51 5.94 -5.08 6.74
CA CYS A 51 4.99 -4.02 6.38
C CYS A 51 3.57 -4.35 6.86
N GLY A 52 3.14 -5.61 6.70
CA GLY A 52 1.84 -6.10 7.16
C GLY A 52 1.69 -5.99 8.67
N LEU A 53 2.73 -6.34 9.43
CA LEU A 53 2.75 -6.17 10.88
C LEU A 53 2.65 -4.69 11.27
N ASN A 54 3.40 -3.80 10.61
CA ASN A 54 3.35 -2.37 10.89
C ASN A 54 1.95 -1.78 10.64
N VAL A 55 1.36 -2.06 9.48
CA VAL A 55 0.00 -1.60 9.14
C VAL A 55 -1.04 -2.20 10.09
N TYR A 56 -0.88 -3.46 10.49
CA TYR A 56 -1.78 -4.11 11.44
C TYR A 56 -1.76 -3.41 12.80
N LEU A 57 -0.57 -3.12 13.34
CA LEU A 57 -0.44 -2.40 14.60
C LEU A 57 -1.01 -0.98 14.51
N ALA A 58 -0.72 -0.26 13.41
CA ALA A 58 -1.28 1.07 13.17
C ALA A 58 -2.81 1.04 13.06
N GLU A 59 -3.39 0.03 12.40
CA GLU A 59 -4.85 -0.12 12.30
C GLU A 59 -5.49 -0.47 13.66
N LEU A 60 -4.81 -1.24 14.53
CA LEU A 60 -5.28 -1.47 15.90
C LEU A 60 -5.29 -0.17 16.71
N GLU A 61 -4.28 0.68 16.56
CA GLU A 61 -4.23 1.99 17.20
C GLU A 61 -5.31 2.92 16.64
N HIS A 62 -5.47 2.99 15.32
CA HIS A 62 -6.55 3.73 14.67
C HIS A 62 -7.92 3.29 15.18
N LYS A 63 -8.17 1.99 15.36
CA LYS A 63 -9.45 1.50 15.91
C LYS A 63 -9.68 1.93 17.35
N LYS A 64 -8.64 1.99 18.17
CA LYS A 64 -8.72 2.45 19.58
C LYS A 64 -9.01 3.95 19.68
N HIS A 65 -8.42 4.75 18.80
CA HIS A 65 -8.57 6.21 18.78
C HIS A 65 -9.56 6.71 17.73
N PHE A 66 -10.34 5.82 17.11
CA PHE A 66 -11.31 6.22 16.11
C PHE A 66 -12.48 6.94 16.79
N HIS A 67 -12.49 8.26 16.66
CA HIS A 67 -13.64 9.10 16.96
C HIS A 67 -14.27 9.54 15.64
N ARG A 68 -15.55 9.21 15.46
CA ARG A 68 -16.32 9.69 14.30
C ARG A 68 -16.30 11.23 14.36
N PRO A 69 -15.80 11.92 13.31
CA PRO A 69 -15.80 13.38 13.31
C PRO A 69 -17.22 13.92 13.47
N GLU A 70 -17.36 15.12 14.02
CA GLU A 70 -18.66 15.78 14.07
C GLU A 70 -19.14 16.12 12.65
N TYR A 71 -20.45 16.02 12.42
CA TYR A 71 -21.04 16.40 11.15
C TYR A 71 -20.92 17.92 10.95
N LYS A 72 -20.17 18.34 9.94
CA LYS A 72 -20.08 19.72 9.49
C LYS A 72 -20.42 19.77 8.01
N PRO A 73 -21.53 20.41 7.60
CA PRO A 73 -21.99 20.43 6.21
C PRO A 73 -21.17 21.43 5.39
N TYR A 74 -19.91 21.09 5.10
CA TYR A 74 -19.12 21.92 4.20
C TYR A 74 -19.69 21.84 2.78
N GLU A 75 -19.84 22.99 2.11
CA GLU A 75 -20.46 23.08 0.79
C GLU A 75 -19.69 22.31 -0.30
N TYR A 76 -18.38 22.14 -0.10
CA TYR A 76 -17.49 21.48 -1.06
C TYR A 76 -17.40 19.94 -0.87
N ILE A 77 -17.99 19.37 0.18
CA ILE A 77 -17.98 17.92 0.43
C ILE A 77 -19.36 17.31 0.23
N HIS A 78 -19.39 16.04 -0.16
CA HIS A 78 -20.63 15.30 -0.41
C HIS A 78 -21.58 15.98 -1.41
N ILE A 79 -21.04 16.74 -2.37
CA ILE A 79 -21.83 17.38 -3.43
C ILE A 79 -22.60 16.32 -4.23
N ARG A 80 -23.87 16.60 -4.52
CA ARG A 80 -24.77 15.76 -5.32
C ARG A 80 -25.48 16.62 -6.37
N THR A 81 -24.95 16.65 -7.59
CA THR A 81 -25.59 17.31 -8.74
C THR A 81 -26.63 16.42 -9.41
N LYS A 82 -26.41 15.09 -9.39
CA LYS A 82 -27.33 14.06 -9.87
C LYS A 82 -27.29 12.87 -8.90
N LYS A 83 -28.43 12.18 -8.79
CA LYS A 83 -28.52 10.92 -8.04
C LYS A 83 -27.66 9.83 -8.67
N PHE A 84 -27.06 8.98 -7.84
CA PHE A 84 -26.38 7.78 -8.31
C PHE A 84 -27.36 6.78 -8.95
N PRO A 85 -26.90 5.94 -9.90
CA PRO A 85 -27.78 4.99 -10.61
C PRO A 85 -28.08 3.70 -9.82
N TRP A 86 -27.83 3.67 -8.50
CA TRP A 86 -28.09 2.51 -7.63
C TRP A 86 -28.68 2.94 -6.30
N GLY A 87 -29.33 2.00 -5.61
CA GLY A 87 -29.85 2.20 -4.25
C GLY A 87 -30.80 3.41 -4.14
N ASP A 88 -30.59 4.23 -3.12
CA ASP A 88 -31.34 5.46 -2.85
C ASP A 88 -30.84 6.68 -3.68
N GLY A 89 -29.80 6.47 -4.48
CA GLY A 89 -29.17 7.52 -5.28
C GLY A 89 -28.34 8.53 -4.48
N ASN A 90 -28.22 8.37 -3.16
CA ASN A 90 -27.49 9.31 -2.29
C ASN A 90 -26.22 8.68 -1.68
N ARG A 91 -26.21 7.36 -1.52
CA ARG A 91 -25.07 6.57 -1.03
C ARG A 91 -24.11 6.20 -2.15
N ALA A 92 -22.81 6.45 -1.92
CA ALA A 92 -21.75 6.02 -2.83
C ALA A 92 -21.64 4.48 -2.88
N LEU A 93 -20.95 3.94 -3.89
CA LEU A 93 -20.80 2.48 -4.08
C LEU A 93 -20.17 1.78 -2.87
N PHE A 94 -19.13 2.39 -2.29
CA PHE A 94 -18.47 1.93 -1.06
C PHE A 94 -18.87 2.79 0.14
N PHE A 95 -20.18 2.96 0.36
CA PHE A 95 -20.68 3.71 1.51
C PHE A 95 -20.50 2.91 2.80
N ASN A 96 -19.80 3.49 3.78
CA ASN A 96 -19.66 2.93 5.13
C ASN A 96 -20.50 3.76 6.12
N PRO A 97 -21.62 3.23 6.65
CA PRO A 97 -22.47 3.96 7.60
C PRO A 97 -21.70 4.48 8.82
N LYS A 98 -20.68 3.75 9.30
CA LYS A 98 -19.89 4.15 10.48
C LYS A 98 -18.97 5.34 10.25
N LYS A 99 -18.57 5.60 9.00
CA LYS A 99 -17.56 6.62 8.65
C LYS A 99 -18.11 7.75 7.78
N ASN A 100 -18.98 7.43 6.84
CA ASN A 100 -19.48 8.36 5.84
C ASN A 100 -20.83 8.92 6.26
N TRP A 101 -21.09 10.17 5.91
CA TRP A 101 -22.40 10.80 6.05
C TRP A 101 -23.02 11.07 4.69
N VAL A 102 -24.31 11.40 4.69
CA VAL A 102 -25.04 11.88 3.51
C VAL A 102 -25.54 13.30 3.78
N PRO A 103 -25.78 14.13 2.76
CA PRO A 103 -26.38 15.45 2.99
C PRO A 103 -27.64 15.30 3.84
N GLY A 104 -27.62 15.89 5.05
CA GLY A 104 -28.64 15.67 6.08
C GLY A 104 -28.13 15.01 7.36
N GLY A 105 -26.88 14.54 7.38
CA GLY A 105 -26.22 14.03 8.57
C GLY A 105 -25.67 12.62 8.44
N TYR A 106 -25.22 12.12 9.58
CA TYR A 106 -24.80 10.73 9.71
C TYR A 106 -26.01 9.79 9.69
N VAL A 107 -25.88 8.71 8.93
CA VAL A 107 -26.86 7.62 8.95
C VAL A 107 -26.59 6.80 10.22
N GLU A 108 -27.67 6.46 10.94
CA GLU A 108 -27.65 5.51 12.06
C GLU A 108 -27.36 4.08 11.59
#